data_AF-A0A7C5R8I5-F1
#
_entry.id   AF-A0A7C5R8I5-F1
#
_cell.length_a   1.000
_cell.length_b   1.000
_cell.length_c   1.000
_cell.angle_alpha   90.00
_cell.angle_beta   90.00
_cell.angle_gamma   90.00
#
_symmetry.space_group_name_H-M   'P 1'
#
loop_
_entity.id
_entity.type
_entity.pdbx_description
1 polymer ?
#
loop_
_entity_poly.entity_id
_entity_poly.type
_entity_poly.pdbx_seq_one_letter_code
_entity_poly.pdbx_strand_id
1 'polypeptide(L)'
;MDLAEEIAYANGLDHFDDIKSLTYTFNVKRPDVTVSRTWHWDRQQRLVKMMTAEDTITYHQDSVTAELKPVDHRFINDQYWLLFPYHLVWDDSLTLTDHGLVASPIKGRQLRKITVQYGQAGYTPGDAYDIYIDGEFVIREWAFRKGGQPEPSLITTWENYRDIKGVRLATMHRNKDKSFKLYFTNLILK
;
A
#
# COMPACT_ATOMS: atom_id res chain seq x y z
N MET A 1 4.76 12.70 -18.50
CA MET A 1 4.50 11.68 -17.48
C MET A 1 3.18 11.02 -17.80
N ASP A 2 3.10 9.71 -17.66
CA ASP A 2 1.80 9.03 -17.67
C ASP A 2 1.08 9.19 -16.32
N LEU A 3 -0.16 8.71 -16.23
CA LEU A 3 -0.98 8.86 -15.04
C LEU A 3 -0.41 8.11 -13.82
N ALA A 4 0.25 6.97 -14.01
CA ALA A 4 0.86 6.22 -12.92
C ALA A 4 2.01 7.03 -12.32
N GLU A 5 2.85 7.62 -13.18
CA GLU A 5 3.92 8.54 -12.79
C GLU A 5 3.34 9.76 -12.07
N GLU A 6 2.31 10.44 -12.62
CA GLU A 6 1.69 11.61 -11.97
C GLU A 6 1.27 11.31 -10.51
N ILE A 7 0.64 10.15 -10.28
CA ILE A 7 0.24 9.71 -8.94
C ILE A 7 1.47 9.43 -8.08
N ALA A 8 2.45 8.68 -8.58
CA ALA A 8 3.64 8.32 -7.81
C ALA A 8 4.47 9.56 -7.41
N TYR A 9 4.72 10.49 -8.34
CA TYR A 9 5.45 11.73 -8.10
C TYR A 9 4.68 12.69 -7.18
N ALA A 10 3.36 12.79 -7.30
CA ALA A 10 2.55 13.58 -6.35
C ALA A 10 2.66 13.06 -4.90
N ASN A 11 3.06 11.80 -4.74
CA ASN A 11 3.32 11.17 -3.45
C ASN A 11 4.82 11.10 -3.09
N GLY A 12 5.71 11.76 -3.84
CA GLY A 12 7.13 11.90 -3.49
C GLY A 12 8.03 10.75 -3.93
N LEU A 13 7.72 10.10 -5.05
CA LEU A 13 8.55 9.02 -5.64
C LEU A 13 10.00 9.48 -5.91
N ASP A 14 10.18 10.71 -6.40
CA ASP A 14 11.48 11.32 -6.71
C ASP A 14 12.42 11.40 -5.50
N HIS A 15 11.84 11.50 -4.31
CA HIS A 15 12.58 11.47 -3.04
C HIS A 15 12.76 10.05 -2.48
N PHE A 16 11.98 9.07 -2.97
CA PHE A 16 12.03 7.71 -2.46
C PHE A 16 13.29 6.96 -2.92
N ASP A 17 13.84 7.30 -4.08
CA ASP A 17 15.05 6.62 -4.60
C ASP A 17 16.28 6.83 -3.70
N ASP A 18 16.35 7.94 -2.96
CA ASP A 18 17.41 8.22 -2.00
C ASP A 18 17.25 7.46 -0.67
N ILE A 19 16.09 6.84 -0.43
CA ILE A 19 15.80 6.13 0.83
C ILE A 19 16.47 4.76 0.82
N LYS A 20 17.45 4.56 1.69
CA LYS A 20 18.23 3.32 1.80
C LYS A 20 17.50 2.26 2.60
N SER A 21 16.77 2.68 3.63
CA SER A 21 15.96 1.78 4.43
C SER A 21 14.69 2.43 4.96
N LEU A 22 13.69 1.59 5.14
CA LEU A 22 12.37 1.96 5.65
C LEU A 22 12.02 1.05 6.82
N THR A 23 11.68 1.65 7.96
CA THR A 23 11.13 0.93 9.12
C THR A 23 9.72 1.43 9.39
N TYR A 24 8.78 0.52 9.63
CA TYR A 24 7.41 0.85 10.00
C TYR A 24 6.77 -0.30 10.79
N THR A 25 5.84 0.04 11.66
CA THR A 25 4.95 -0.91 12.32
C THR A 25 3.58 -0.87 11.64
N PHE A 26 3.20 -2.01 11.06
CA PHE A 26 1.88 -2.24 10.48
C PHE A 26 0.91 -2.68 11.57
N ASN A 27 -0.23 -1.99 11.69
CA ASN A 27 -1.25 -2.30 12.68
C ASN A 27 -2.62 -2.44 12.03
N VAL A 28 -3.37 -3.48 12.41
CA VAL A 28 -4.78 -3.64 12.05
C VAL A 28 -5.59 -3.79 13.32
N LYS A 29 -6.72 -3.08 13.38
CA LYS A 29 -7.73 -3.20 14.43
C LYS A 29 -9.10 -3.46 13.82
N ARG A 30 -9.71 -4.55 14.26
CA ARG A 30 -11.11 -4.95 14.06
C ARG A 30 -11.75 -5.15 15.45
N PRO A 31 -13.08 -5.36 15.57
CA PRO A 31 -13.72 -5.55 16.88
C PRO A 31 -13.02 -6.62 17.75
N ASP A 32 -12.69 -7.77 17.16
CA ASP A 32 -12.16 -8.92 17.92
C ASP A 32 -10.68 -9.24 17.60
N VAL A 33 -10.07 -8.50 16.67
CA VAL A 33 -8.74 -8.82 16.15
C VAL A 33 -7.86 -7.57 16.16
N THR A 34 -6.71 -7.68 16.82
CA THR A 34 -5.61 -6.73 16.68
C THR A 34 -4.39 -7.46 16.16
N VAL A 35 -3.80 -6.92 15.10
CA VAL A 35 -2.54 -7.41 14.53
C VAL A 35 -1.53 -6.27 14.60
N SER A 36 -0.31 -6.56 15.03
CA SER A 36 0.80 -5.62 14.99
C SER A 36 2.09 -6.36 14.65
N ARG A 37 2.86 -5.81 13.72
CA ARG A 37 4.19 -6.31 13.37
C ARG A 37 5.02 -5.19 12.76
N THR A 38 6.31 -5.20 13.05
CA THR A 38 7.25 -4.21 12.57
C THR A 38 8.09 -4.80 11.45
N TRP A 39 8.27 -4.02 10.39
CA TRP A 39 9.12 -4.33 9.27
C TRP A 39 10.30 -3.37 9.27
N HIS A 40 11.49 -3.91 9.03
CA HIS A 40 12.66 -3.16 8.61
C HIS A 40 13.08 -3.67 7.24
N TRP A 41 13.02 -2.79 6.24
CA TRP A 41 13.39 -3.07 4.87
C TRP A 41 14.64 -2.27 4.51
N ASP A 42 15.76 -2.97 4.32
CA ASP A 42 16.98 -2.42 3.78
C ASP A 42 16.99 -2.65 2.26
N ARG A 43 16.81 -1.58 1.49
CA ARG A 43 16.73 -1.64 0.03
C ARG A 43 18.09 -1.88 -0.60
N GLN A 44 19.17 -1.41 0.03
CA GLN A 44 20.52 -1.55 -0.50
C GLN A 44 21.03 -2.98 -0.33
N GLN A 45 20.76 -3.59 0.83
CA GLN A 45 21.16 -4.97 1.14
C GLN A 45 20.11 -6.00 0.72
N ARG A 46 18.96 -5.53 0.21
CA ARG A 46 17.80 -6.36 -0.17
C ARG A 46 17.37 -7.29 0.95
N LEU A 47 17.36 -6.75 2.17
CA LEU A 47 17.12 -7.48 3.40
C LEU A 47 15.83 -7.01 4.04
N VAL A 48 14.99 -7.97 4.44
CA VAL A 48 13.72 -7.73 5.13
C VAL A 48 13.78 -8.40 6.48
N LYS A 49 13.39 -7.65 7.51
CA LYS A 49 13.28 -8.13 8.89
C LYS A 49 11.87 -7.87 9.43
N MET A 50 11.18 -8.95 9.79
CA MET A 50 9.92 -8.93 10.52
C MET A 50 10.19 -9.04 12.02
N MET A 51 9.48 -8.26 12.81
CA MET A 51 9.49 -8.32 14.28
C MET A 51 8.05 -8.34 14.80
N THR A 52 7.67 -9.38 15.54
CA THR A 52 6.42 -9.46 16.32
C THR A 52 6.75 -9.46 17.81
N ALA A 53 5.77 -9.73 18.68
CA ALA A 53 6.04 -9.90 20.11
C ALA A 53 6.75 -11.24 20.41
N GLU A 54 6.56 -12.23 19.55
CA GLU A 54 7.02 -13.61 19.72
C GLU A 54 8.30 -13.88 18.92
N ASP A 55 8.37 -13.37 17.68
CA ASP A 55 9.39 -13.78 16.72
C ASP A 55 10.11 -12.59 16.07
N THR A 56 11.34 -12.87 15.63
CA THR A 56 12.09 -12.02 14.71
C THR A 56 12.64 -12.86 13.58
N ILE A 57 12.25 -12.53 12.35
CA ILE A 57 12.66 -13.27 11.14
C ILE A 57 13.35 -12.29 10.21
N THR A 58 14.54 -12.65 9.73
CA THR A 58 15.30 -11.85 8.76
C THR A 58 15.63 -12.70 7.55
N TYR A 59 15.45 -12.16 6.35
CA TYR A 59 15.75 -12.85 5.11
C TYR A 59 16.17 -11.88 4.00
N HIS A 60 16.87 -12.39 2.99
CA HIS A 60 17.17 -11.65 1.77
C HIS A 60 16.07 -11.87 0.74
N GLN A 61 15.62 -10.81 0.07
CA GLN A 61 14.55 -10.86 -0.94
C GLN A 61 14.97 -11.69 -2.17
N ASP A 62 16.26 -11.84 -2.42
CA ASP A 62 16.79 -12.66 -3.52
C ASP A 62 16.84 -14.17 -3.19
N SER A 63 16.47 -14.56 -1.97
CA SER A 63 16.62 -15.94 -1.49
C SER A 63 15.43 -16.35 -0.62
N VAL A 64 14.22 -16.07 -1.10
CA VAL A 64 12.97 -16.48 -0.43
C VAL A 64 12.74 -17.98 -0.64
N THR A 65 13.06 -18.76 0.39
CA THR A 65 12.76 -20.21 0.43
C THR A 65 11.26 -20.46 0.59
N ALA A 66 10.81 -21.72 0.40
CA ALA A 66 9.40 -22.08 0.53
C ALA A 66 8.83 -21.75 1.93
N GLU A 67 9.65 -21.90 2.97
CA GLU A 67 9.30 -21.62 4.37
C GLU A 67 9.16 -20.12 4.64
N LEU A 68 9.87 -19.28 3.87
CA LEU A 68 9.84 -17.82 4.00
C LEU A 68 8.72 -17.17 3.19
N LYS A 69 8.16 -17.84 2.18
CA LYS A 69 7.05 -17.30 1.35
C LYS A 69 5.88 -16.75 2.16
N PRO A 70 5.41 -17.38 3.27
CA PRO A 70 4.34 -16.80 4.07
C PRO A 70 4.73 -15.49 4.78
N VAL A 71 6.00 -15.34 5.17
CA VAL A 71 6.52 -14.10 5.77
C VAL A 71 6.63 -13.03 4.70
N ASP A 72 7.20 -13.38 3.55
CA ASP A 72 7.40 -12.47 2.42
C ASP A 72 6.07 -11.98 1.83
N HIS A 73 5.08 -12.84 1.69
CA HIS A 73 3.73 -12.44 1.31
C HIS A 73 3.13 -11.41 2.28
N ARG A 74 3.34 -11.57 3.60
CA ARG A 74 2.90 -10.55 4.58
C ARG A 74 3.65 -9.23 4.42
N PHE A 75 4.96 -9.27 4.18
CA PHE A 75 5.75 -8.08 3.91
C PHE A 75 5.20 -7.33 2.70
N ILE A 76 5.01 -8.02 1.57
CA ILE A 76 4.47 -7.42 0.34
C ILE A 76 3.10 -6.81 0.59
N ASN A 77 2.16 -7.53 1.22
CA ASN A 77 0.84 -7.00 1.56
C ASN A 77 0.92 -5.73 2.43
N ASP A 78 1.68 -5.79 3.53
CA ASP A 78 1.75 -4.70 4.49
C ASP A 78 2.44 -3.47 3.90
N GLN A 79 3.47 -3.68 3.07
CA GLN A 79 4.15 -2.63 2.30
C GLN A 79 3.18 -1.99 1.30
N TYR A 80 2.37 -2.79 0.61
CA TYR A 80 1.40 -2.29 -0.37
C TYR A 80 0.46 -1.24 0.23
N TRP A 81 0.00 -1.48 1.46
CA TRP A 81 -0.82 -0.51 2.19
C TRP A 81 -0.12 0.82 2.47
N LEU A 82 1.21 0.83 2.55
CA LEU A 82 2.00 2.03 2.82
C LEU A 82 2.46 2.73 1.53
N LEU A 83 2.87 1.95 0.53
CA LEU A 83 3.60 2.40 -0.66
C LEU A 83 2.80 2.21 -1.95
N PHE A 84 1.49 1.99 -1.88
CA PHE A 84 0.63 1.77 -3.07
C PHE A 84 0.88 2.74 -4.23
N PRO A 85 1.01 4.08 -4.02
CA PRO A 85 1.27 5.00 -5.12
C PRO A 85 2.54 4.67 -5.92
N TYR A 86 3.57 4.12 -5.27
CA TYR A 86 4.85 3.79 -5.91
C TYR A 86 4.80 2.45 -6.63
N HIS A 87 3.98 1.50 -6.13
CA HIS A 87 3.74 0.24 -6.85
C HIS A 87 3.12 0.45 -8.25
N LEU A 88 2.43 1.58 -8.48
CA LEU A 88 1.92 1.92 -9.81
C LEU A 88 3.03 2.06 -10.87
N VAL A 89 4.25 2.35 -10.45
CA VAL A 89 5.43 2.47 -11.33
C VAL A 89 6.46 1.36 -11.13
N TRP A 90 6.51 0.75 -9.94
CA TRP A 90 7.47 -0.32 -9.64
C TRP A 90 7.03 -1.69 -10.11
N ASP A 91 5.73 -1.94 -10.17
CA ASP A 91 5.22 -3.26 -10.47
C ASP A 91 4.99 -3.42 -11.97
N ASP A 92 5.39 -4.58 -12.49
CA ASP A 92 5.13 -4.96 -13.87
C ASP A 92 3.71 -5.50 -14.04
N SER A 93 3.21 -5.48 -15.28
CA SER A 93 1.98 -6.19 -15.68
C SER A 93 0.70 -5.74 -14.96
N LEU A 94 0.55 -4.43 -14.80
CA LEU A 94 -0.68 -3.78 -14.37
C LEU A 94 -1.30 -2.96 -15.50
N THR A 95 -2.62 -2.75 -15.45
CA THR A 95 -3.33 -1.82 -16.34
C THR A 95 -4.07 -0.78 -15.52
N LEU A 96 -4.01 0.49 -15.98
CA LEU A 96 -4.76 1.60 -15.41
C LEU A 96 -5.91 1.97 -16.35
N THR A 97 -7.12 2.02 -15.81
CA THR A 97 -8.30 2.55 -16.49
C THR A 97 -8.81 3.79 -15.75
N ASP A 98 -8.85 4.94 -16.43
CA ASP A 98 -9.45 6.16 -15.89
C ASP A 98 -10.95 6.21 -16.19
N HIS A 99 -11.75 6.45 -15.14
CA HIS A 99 -13.20 6.54 -15.21
C HIS A 99 -13.72 7.98 -15.04
N GLY A 100 -12.83 8.98 -14.99
CA GLY A 100 -13.19 10.37 -14.77
C GLY A 100 -13.68 10.65 -13.35
N LEU A 101 -14.36 11.78 -13.17
CA LEU A 101 -14.88 12.22 -11.88
C LEU A 101 -16.12 11.42 -11.47
N VAL A 102 -16.08 10.86 -10.26
CA VAL A 102 -17.18 10.14 -9.63
C VAL A 102 -17.26 10.48 -8.14
N ALA A 103 -18.42 10.25 -7.54
CA ALA A 103 -18.56 10.36 -6.09
C ALA A 103 -17.79 9.23 -5.38
N SER A 104 -16.96 9.59 -4.41
CA SER A 104 -16.16 8.65 -3.62
C SER A 104 -17.05 7.79 -2.70
N PRO A 105 -16.74 6.50 -2.50
CA PRO A 105 -17.65 5.55 -1.85
C PRO A 105 -17.89 5.81 -0.36
N ILE A 106 -16.95 6.45 0.34
CA ILE A 106 -17.04 6.75 1.77
C ILE A 106 -17.53 8.18 2.01
N LYS A 107 -16.85 9.19 1.43
CA LYS A 107 -17.12 10.61 1.70
C LYS A 107 -18.07 11.26 0.69
N GLY A 108 -18.37 10.62 -0.45
CA GLY A 108 -19.22 11.18 -1.48
C GLY A 108 -18.62 12.40 -2.20
N ARG A 109 -17.29 12.59 -2.13
CA ARG A 109 -16.61 13.72 -2.79
C ARG A 109 -16.43 13.40 -4.27
N GLN A 110 -16.56 14.40 -5.14
CA GLN A 110 -16.19 14.23 -6.54
C GLN A 110 -14.67 14.10 -6.66
N LEU A 111 -14.21 12.89 -7.01
CA LEU A 111 -12.81 12.51 -7.14
C LEU A 111 -12.62 11.74 -8.46
N ARG A 112 -11.42 11.77 -9.03
CA ARG A 112 -11.13 10.98 -10.23
C ARG A 112 -10.94 9.52 -9.83
N LYS A 113 -11.67 8.60 -10.44
CA LYS A 113 -11.56 7.16 -10.17
C LYS A 113 -10.66 6.50 -11.19
N ILE A 114 -9.61 5.83 -10.70
CA ILE A 114 -8.73 4.99 -11.51
C ILE A 114 -8.84 3.54 -11.05
N THR A 115 -9.04 2.62 -11.97
CA THR A 115 -8.96 1.18 -11.70
C THR A 115 -7.57 0.69 -12.07
N VAL A 116 -6.88 0.08 -11.12
CA VAL A 116 -5.60 -0.62 -11.28
C VAL A 116 -5.88 -2.11 -11.27
N GLN A 117 -5.51 -2.83 -12.33
CA GLN A 117 -5.77 -4.26 -12.46
C GLN A 117 -4.45 -5.01 -12.68
N TYR A 118 -4.14 -5.96 -11.79
CA TYR A 118 -2.93 -6.78 -11.90
C TYR A 118 -3.17 -8.04 -12.74
N GLY A 119 -2.10 -8.52 -13.37
CA GLY A 119 -2.04 -9.81 -14.04
C GLY A 119 -2.11 -11.02 -13.10
N GLN A 120 -1.84 -12.21 -13.62
CA GLN A 120 -2.03 -13.49 -12.91
C GLN A 120 -0.79 -14.00 -12.16
N ALA A 121 0.21 -13.15 -11.93
CA ALA A 121 1.46 -13.52 -11.27
C ALA A 121 1.51 -13.01 -9.81
N GLY A 122 2.53 -13.44 -9.06
CA GLY A 122 2.79 -12.98 -7.69
C GLY A 122 1.90 -13.65 -6.64
N TYR A 123 1.87 -13.08 -5.44
CA TYR A 123 1.10 -13.62 -4.31
C TYR A 123 -0.41 -13.33 -4.38
N THR A 124 -0.77 -12.30 -5.15
CA THR A 124 -2.14 -11.75 -5.23
C THR A 124 -2.60 -11.67 -6.70
N PRO A 125 -2.64 -12.82 -7.40
CA PRO A 125 -2.94 -12.83 -8.82
C PRO A 125 -4.35 -12.34 -9.12
N GLY A 126 -4.47 -11.45 -10.10
CA GLY A 126 -5.73 -10.89 -10.58
C GLY A 126 -6.34 -9.83 -9.66
N ASP A 127 -5.70 -9.49 -8.53
CA ASP A 127 -6.21 -8.44 -7.66
C ASP A 127 -6.35 -7.11 -8.39
N ALA A 128 -7.36 -6.34 -7.99
CA ALA A 128 -7.64 -5.04 -8.57
C ALA A 128 -7.99 -4.02 -7.49
N TYR A 129 -7.76 -2.76 -7.82
CA TYR A 129 -7.89 -1.65 -6.89
C TYR A 129 -8.54 -0.47 -7.59
N ASP A 130 -9.60 0.04 -7.02
CA ASP A 130 -10.20 1.29 -7.44
C ASP A 130 -9.69 2.40 -6.50
N ILE A 131 -8.88 3.30 -7.02
CA ILE A 131 -8.36 4.46 -6.27
C ILE A 131 -9.11 5.72 -6.65
N TYR A 132 -9.35 6.55 -5.64
CA TYR A 132 -10.07 7.81 -5.79
C TYR A 132 -9.11 8.94 -5.43
N ILE A 133 -8.65 9.66 -6.46
CA ILE A 133 -7.63 10.70 -6.35
C ILE A 133 -8.25 12.08 -6.48
N ASP A 134 -7.67 13.06 -5.80
CA ASP A 134 -8.06 14.46 -5.97
C ASP A 134 -7.31 15.16 -7.11
N GLY A 135 -7.53 16.47 -7.26
CA GLY A 135 -6.87 17.27 -8.30
C GLY A 135 -5.36 17.43 -8.11
N GLU A 136 -4.81 17.03 -6.96
CA GLU A 136 -3.37 16.99 -6.70
C GLU A 136 -2.80 15.56 -6.84
N PHE A 137 -3.57 14.63 -7.43
CA PHE A 137 -3.20 13.22 -7.60
C PHE A 137 -2.94 12.47 -6.29
N VAL A 138 -3.46 12.98 -5.17
CA VAL A 138 -3.34 12.33 -3.85
C VAL A 138 -4.52 11.36 -3.67
N ILE A 139 -4.22 10.10 -3.34
CA ILE A 139 -5.25 9.10 -3.06
C ILE A 139 -5.99 9.50 -1.78
N ARG A 140 -7.33 9.56 -1.84
CA ARG A 140 -8.20 9.89 -0.71
C ARG A 140 -9.03 8.72 -0.23
N GLU A 141 -9.41 7.83 -1.14
CA GLU A 141 -10.12 6.59 -0.85
C GLU A 141 -9.62 5.48 -1.78
N TRP A 142 -9.79 4.25 -1.34
CA TRP A 142 -9.23 3.07 -1.97
C TRP A 142 -10.16 1.88 -1.76
N ALA A 143 -10.42 1.13 -2.82
CA ALA A 143 -11.28 -0.04 -2.78
C ALA A 143 -10.58 -1.24 -3.41
N PHE A 144 -10.43 -2.30 -2.62
CA PHE A 144 -9.83 -3.57 -3.01
C PHE A 144 -10.86 -4.52 -3.60
N ARG A 145 -10.53 -5.15 -4.72
CA ARG A 145 -11.30 -6.21 -5.37
C ARG A 145 -10.42 -7.46 -5.48
N LYS A 146 -10.64 -8.42 -4.57
CA LYS A 146 -9.90 -9.69 -4.54
C LYS A 146 -10.12 -10.48 -5.83
N GLY A 147 -9.04 -10.90 -6.49
CA GLY A 147 -9.07 -11.63 -7.76
C GLY A 147 -9.80 -10.88 -8.88
N GLY A 148 -9.94 -9.56 -8.76
CA GLY A 148 -10.58 -8.73 -9.78
C GLY A 148 -12.11 -8.86 -9.83
N GLN A 149 -12.73 -9.42 -8.77
CA GLN A 149 -14.18 -9.55 -8.68
C GLN A 149 -14.89 -8.19 -8.88
N PRO A 150 -16.14 -8.15 -9.37
CA PRO A 150 -16.82 -6.89 -9.66
C PRO A 150 -16.99 -5.97 -8.44
N GLU A 151 -17.37 -6.55 -7.30
CA GLU A 151 -17.66 -5.79 -6.08
C GLU A 151 -16.44 -5.67 -5.15
N PRO A 152 -16.19 -4.50 -4.54
CA PRO A 152 -15.13 -4.33 -3.56
C PRO A 152 -15.23 -5.30 -2.37
N SER A 153 -14.14 -6.02 -2.11
CA SER A 153 -13.96 -6.83 -0.91
C SER A 153 -13.70 -5.97 0.33
N LEU A 154 -13.10 -4.78 0.15
CA LEU A 154 -12.83 -3.82 1.21
C LEU A 154 -12.75 -2.41 0.64
N ILE A 155 -13.37 -1.44 1.30
CA ILE A 155 -13.28 -0.02 0.96
C ILE A 155 -12.77 0.74 2.18
N THR A 156 -11.76 1.58 1.98
CA THR A 156 -11.13 2.37 3.04
C THR A 156 -10.83 3.80 2.60
N THR A 157 -10.78 4.71 3.57
CA THR A 157 -10.10 5.99 3.40
C THR A 157 -8.60 5.78 3.19
N TRP A 158 -7.93 6.80 2.66
CA TRP A 158 -6.49 6.86 2.52
C TRP A 158 -6.02 8.22 3.05
N GLU A 159 -5.74 8.28 4.35
CA GLU A 159 -5.68 9.54 5.10
C GLU A 159 -4.47 9.65 6.04
N ASN A 160 -4.36 10.80 6.70
CA ASN A 160 -3.28 11.12 7.63
C ASN A 160 -1.89 11.02 6.99
N TYR A 161 -1.71 11.67 5.85
CA TYR A 161 -0.42 11.72 5.15
C TYR A 161 0.66 12.35 6.02
N ARG A 162 1.85 11.73 6.00
CA ARG A 162 3.08 12.23 6.59
C ARG A 162 4.08 12.51 5.49
N ASP A 163 4.68 13.69 5.53
CA ASP A 163 5.84 14.02 4.70
C ASP A 163 7.11 13.74 5.52
N ILE A 164 7.97 12.88 5.00
CA ILE A 164 9.26 12.55 5.60
C ILE A 164 10.31 12.64 4.50
N LYS A 165 11.11 13.71 4.53
CA LYS A 165 12.14 13.99 3.51
C LYS A 165 11.56 14.08 2.08
N GLY A 166 10.35 14.63 1.92
CA GLY A 166 9.68 14.74 0.61
C GLY A 166 8.88 13.50 0.23
N VAL A 167 9.04 12.38 0.94
CA VAL A 167 8.24 11.17 0.74
C VAL A 167 6.90 11.31 1.47
N ARG A 168 5.78 11.24 0.74
CA ARG A 168 4.43 11.40 1.29
C ARG A 168 3.74 10.05 1.46
N LEU A 169 3.48 9.68 2.71
CA LEU A 169 2.93 8.36 3.07
C LEU A 169 1.62 8.50 3.84
N ALA A 170 0.55 7.88 3.36
CA ALA A 170 -0.69 7.76 4.14
C ALA A 170 -0.49 6.77 5.29
N THR A 171 -0.92 7.15 6.49
CA THR A 171 -0.66 6.35 7.70
C THR A 171 -1.93 5.81 8.36
N MET A 172 -3.10 6.03 7.75
CA MET A 172 -4.39 5.63 8.29
C MET A 172 -5.37 5.28 7.17
N HIS A 173 -6.03 4.13 7.34
CA HIS A 173 -7.06 3.62 6.43
C HIS A 173 -8.21 3.09 7.25
N ARG A 174 -9.42 3.57 6.98
CA ARG A 174 -10.63 3.20 7.75
C ARG A 174 -11.78 2.90 6.82
N ASN A 175 -12.55 1.87 7.13
CA ASN A 175 -13.83 1.68 6.46
C ASN A 175 -14.86 2.71 6.96
N LYS A 176 -16.01 2.77 6.28
CA LYS A 176 -17.03 3.81 6.48
C LYS A 176 -17.56 3.90 7.91
N ASP A 177 -17.81 2.76 8.56
CA ASP A 177 -18.30 2.65 9.94
C ASP A 177 -17.18 2.70 11.00
N LYS A 178 -15.91 2.71 10.56
CA LYS A 178 -14.69 2.71 11.39
C LYS A 178 -14.51 1.45 12.24
N SER A 179 -15.21 0.35 11.92
CA SER A 179 -15.02 -0.96 12.57
C SER A 179 -13.70 -1.60 12.17
N PHE A 180 -13.18 -1.28 10.99
CA PHE A 180 -11.83 -1.62 10.52
C PHE A 180 -10.92 -0.40 10.50
N LYS A 181 -9.71 -0.56 11.05
CA LYS A 181 -8.62 0.43 10.95
C LYS A 181 -7.33 -0.28 10.61
N LEU A 182 -6.61 0.25 9.63
CA LEU A 182 -5.23 -0.10 9.33
C LEU A 182 -4.40 1.17 9.47
N TYR A 183 -3.28 1.11 10.19
CA TYR A 183 -2.48 2.29 10.45
C TYR A 183 -1.01 1.96 10.72
N PHE A 184 -0.17 2.96 10.48
CA PHE A 184 1.27 2.84 10.55
C PHE A 184 1.84 3.66 11.71
N THR A 185 2.77 3.06 12.45
CA THR A 185 3.53 3.71 13.52
C THR A 185 5.03 3.43 13.33
N ASN A 186 5.90 4.07 14.12
CA ASN A 186 7.36 3.89 14.05
C ASN A 186 7.95 4.06 12.64
N LEU A 187 7.42 5.02 11.88
CA LEU A 187 7.80 5.27 10.49
C LEU A 187 9.13 6.03 10.45
N ILE A 188 10.19 5.36 9.98
CA ILE A 188 11.56 5.88 9.93
C ILE A 188 12.13 5.60 8.54
N LEU A 189 12.52 6.67 7.84
CA LEU A 189 13.16 6.63 6.52
C LEU A 189 14.61 7.10 6.67
N LYS A 190 15.58 6.25 6.31
CA LYS A 190 17.00 6.59 6.36
C LYS A 190 17.58 6.77 4.98
#